data_AF-A0AAN7UK54-F1
#
_entry.id   AF-A0AAN7UK54-F1
#
_cell.length_a   1.000
_cell.length_b   1.000
_cell.length_c   1.000
_cell.angle_alpha   90.00
_cell.angle_beta   90.00
_cell.angle_gamma   90.00
#
_symmetry.space_group_name_H-M   'P 1'
#
loop_
_entity.id
_entity.type
_entity.pdbx_description
1 polymer ?
#
loop_
_entity_poly.entity_id
_entity_poly.type
_entity_poly.pdbx_seq_one_letter_code
_entity_poly.pdbx_strand_id
1 'polypeptide(L)'
;MDSNNYRYNVEEILDKRIIDGSIEYFIKWEGYSFNESTWEILDDGFNKNMLETFERNRFETIVKDFINTNQFDNDDVETIVVIKMIIATISKLNLIKSIIIKKLNSNTNIFNNDPFRKLLDCVETQSKRLNVC
;
A
#
# COMPACT_ATOMS: atom_id res chain seq x y z
N MET A 1 -30.69 -24.07 -8.63
CA MET A 1 -30.70 -22.61 -8.82
C MET A 1 -29.25 -22.23 -8.99
N ASP A 2 -28.84 -22.02 -10.24
CA ASP A 2 -27.44 -21.79 -10.57
C ASP A 2 -26.97 -20.48 -9.94
N SER A 3 -26.02 -20.59 -9.01
CA SER A 3 -25.27 -19.46 -8.47
C SER A 3 -24.43 -18.89 -9.61
N ASN A 4 -25.05 -18.10 -10.49
CA ASN A 4 -24.35 -17.42 -11.55
C ASN A 4 -23.32 -16.49 -10.93
N ASN A 5 -22.07 -16.93 -11.01
CA ASN A 5 -20.87 -16.16 -10.77
C ASN A 5 -20.72 -15.17 -11.93
N TYR A 6 -21.60 -14.17 -11.98
CA TYR A 6 -21.54 -13.08 -12.94
C TYR A 6 -20.31 -12.24 -12.60
N ARG A 7 -19.19 -12.55 -13.26
CA ARG A 7 -18.03 -11.66 -13.29
C ARG A 7 -18.35 -10.54 -14.27
N TYR A 8 -18.55 -9.34 -13.75
CA TYR A 8 -18.68 -8.14 -14.56
C TYR A 8 -17.29 -7.64 -14.97
N ASN A 9 -17.17 -7.12 -16.19
CA ASN A 9 -15.92 -6.55 -16.66
C ASN A 9 -15.73 -5.14 -16.08
N VAL A 10 -14.53 -4.89 -15.58
CA VAL A 10 -14.10 -3.57 -15.10
C VAL A 10 -13.73 -2.69 -16.29
N GLU A 11 -14.35 -1.53 -16.41
CA GLU A 11 -14.01 -0.49 -17.40
C GLU A 11 -12.92 0.43 -16.86
N GLU A 12 -13.08 0.92 -15.63
CA GLU A 12 -12.15 1.86 -15.00
C GLU A 12 -12.20 1.77 -13.47
N ILE A 13 -11.07 2.08 -12.81
CA ILE A 13 -11.01 2.30 -11.36
C ILE A 13 -11.04 3.81 -11.12
N LEU A 14 -12.07 4.28 -10.42
CA LEU A 14 -12.35 5.70 -10.24
C LEU A 14 -11.77 6.26 -8.93
N ASP A 15 -11.82 5.49 -7.85
CA ASP A 15 -11.32 5.92 -6.55
C ASP A 15 -10.94 4.74 -5.66
N LYS A 16 -10.33 5.05 -4.51
CA LYS A 16 -9.91 4.09 -3.49
C LYS A 16 -10.19 4.64 -2.10
N ARG A 17 -10.62 3.76 -1.20
CA ARG A 17 -10.75 4.06 0.22
C ARG A 17 -10.28 2.89 1.08
N ILE A 18 -10.11 3.19 2.36
CA ILE A 18 -9.86 2.20 3.41
C ILE A 18 -11.02 2.30 4.40
N ILE A 19 -11.74 1.21 4.61
CA ILE A 19 -12.81 1.08 5.60
C ILE A 19 -12.53 -0.17 6.43
N ASP A 20 -12.50 -0.04 7.75
CA ASP A 20 -12.29 -1.14 8.70
C ASP A 20 -11.06 -2.00 8.33
N GLY A 21 -9.94 -1.35 8.01
CA GLY A 21 -8.69 -1.99 7.57
C GLY A 21 -8.73 -2.65 6.18
N SER A 22 -9.87 -2.61 5.48
CA SER A 22 -10.06 -3.21 4.16
C SER A 22 -9.96 -2.16 3.06
N ILE A 23 -9.27 -2.51 1.98
CA ILE A 23 -9.13 -1.65 0.80
C ILE A 23 -10.29 -1.92 -0.15
N GLU A 24 -11.01 -0.85 -0.50
CA GLU A 24 -12.08 -0.88 -1.50
C GLU A 24 -11.78 0.09 -2.63
N TYR A 25 -12.17 -0.29 -3.85
CA TYR A 25 -12.04 0.51 -5.06
C TYR A 25 -13.41 0.84 -5.62
N PHE A 26 -13.60 2.07 -6.08
CA PHE A 26 -14.82 2.48 -6.74
C PHE A 26 -14.73 2.18 -8.23
N ILE A 27 -15.58 1.29 -8.72
CA ILE A 27 -15.43 0.66 -10.03
C ILE A 27 -16.45 1.20 -11.02
N LYS A 28 -15.97 1.60 -12.20
CA LYS A 28 -16.79 1.78 -13.38
C LYS A 28 -16.95 0.44 -14.09
N TRP A 29 -18.18 -0.03 -14.21
CA TRP A 29 -18.50 -1.28 -14.89
C TRP A 29 -18.72 -1.06 -16.38
N GLU A 30 -18.21 -1.98 -17.20
CA GLU A 30 -18.35 -1.94 -18.66
C GLU A 30 -19.82 -2.05 -19.07
N GLY A 31 -20.30 -1.10 -19.87
CA GLY A 31 -21.68 -1.08 -20.38
C GLY A 31 -22.73 -0.51 -19.42
N TYR A 32 -22.32 -0.11 -18.21
CA TYR A 32 -23.18 0.54 -17.22
C TYR A 32 -22.90 2.04 -17.16
N SER A 33 -23.76 2.81 -16.49
CA SER A 33 -23.54 4.24 -16.24
C SER A 33 -22.61 4.48 -15.03
N PHE A 34 -22.09 5.70 -14.88
CA PHE A 34 -21.30 6.08 -13.69
C PHE A 34 -22.08 5.99 -12.38
N ASN A 35 -23.42 6.12 -12.44
CA ASN A 35 -24.27 6.03 -11.25
C ASN A 35 -24.42 4.59 -10.74
N GLU A 36 -24.06 3.61 -11.58
CA GLU A 36 -24.07 2.19 -11.23
C GLU A 36 -22.70 1.72 -10.74
N SER A 37 -21.74 2.63 -10.58
CA SER A 37 -20.46 2.32 -9.97
C SER A 37 -20.61 1.90 -8.50
N THR A 38 -19.86 0.88 -8.10
CA THR A 38 -19.90 0.29 -6.76
C THR A 38 -18.53 0.24 -6.12
N TRP A 39 -18.49 0.17 -4.79
CA TRP A 39 -17.27 -0.07 -4.03
C TRP A 39 -17.05 -1.57 -3.91
N GLU A 40 -15.92 -2.04 -4.41
CA GLU A 40 -15.57 -3.46 -4.44
C GLU A 40 -14.26 -3.71 -3.70
N ILE A 41 -14.18 -4.84 -3.00
CA ILE A 41 -12.97 -5.28 -2.31
C ILE A 41 -12.01 -5.85 -3.34
N LEU A 42 -10.71 -5.62 -3.16
CA LEU A 42 -9.69 -6.23 -4.01
C LEU A 42 -9.73 -7.76 -3.93
N ASP A 43 -10.05 -8.39 -5.06
CA ASP A 43 -10.05 -9.83 -5.24
C ASP A 43 -9.22 -10.27 -6.47
N ASP A 44 -9.15 -11.58 -6.70
CA ASP A 44 -8.42 -12.17 -7.84
C ASP A 44 -9.06 -11.84 -9.22
N GLY A 45 -10.24 -11.23 -9.25
CA GLY A 45 -10.93 -10.81 -10.46
C GLY A 45 -10.42 -9.48 -11.04
N PHE A 46 -9.69 -8.69 -10.26
CA PHE A 46 -9.14 -7.42 -10.74
C PHE A 46 -7.98 -7.62 -11.70
N ASN A 47 -8.05 -6.95 -12.85
CA ASN A 47 -6.94 -6.90 -13.78
C ASN A 47 -5.78 -6.12 -13.12
N LYS A 48 -4.72 -6.86 -12.78
CA LYS A 48 -3.52 -6.34 -12.10
C LYS A 48 -2.94 -5.10 -12.79
N ASN A 49 -2.95 -5.04 -14.12
CA ASN A 49 -2.38 -3.92 -14.86
C ASN A 49 -3.19 -2.63 -14.67
N MET A 50 -4.52 -2.72 -14.59
CA MET A 50 -5.40 -1.57 -14.35
C MET A 50 -5.20 -1.05 -12.93
N LEU A 51 -5.10 -1.97 -11.96
CA LEU A 51 -4.82 -1.63 -10.57
C LEU A 51 -3.46 -0.95 -10.40
N GLU A 52 -2.39 -1.51 -10.97
CA GLU A 52 -1.05 -0.92 -10.93
C GLU A 52 -1.03 0.48 -11.57
N THR A 53 -1.75 0.65 -12.68
CA THR A 53 -1.87 1.96 -13.36
C THR A 53 -2.61 2.97 -12.51
N PHE A 54 -3.73 2.58 -11.90
CA PHE A 54 -4.51 3.44 -11.00
C PHE A 54 -3.68 3.88 -9.79
N GLU A 55 -3.03 2.94 -9.09
CA GLU A 55 -2.20 3.24 -7.91
C GLU A 55 -1.03 4.16 -8.26
N ARG A 56 -0.37 3.92 -9.40
CA ARG A 56 0.71 4.79 -9.88
C ARG A 56 0.20 6.21 -10.14
N ASN A 57 -0.88 6.35 -10.89
CA ASN A 57 -1.43 7.67 -11.22
C ASN A 57 -1.91 8.41 -9.95
N ARG A 58 -2.56 7.70 -9.02
CA ARG A 58 -3.00 8.27 -7.74
C ARG A 58 -1.81 8.75 -6.89
N PHE A 59 -0.75 7.95 -6.83
CA PHE A 59 0.48 8.33 -6.14
C PHE A 59 1.12 9.57 -6.78
N GLU A 60 1.24 9.61 -8.11
CA GLU A 60 1.77 10.78 -8.82
C GLU A 60 0.97 12.05 -8.54
N THR A 61 -0.37 11.96 -8.50
CA THR A 61 -1.22 13.11 -8.14
C THR A 61 -0.98 13.57 -6.71
N ILE A 62 -0.95 12.65 -5.73
CA ILE A 62 -0.68 12.99 -4.32
C ILE A 62 0.69 13.69 -4.19
N VAL A 63 1.70 13.19 -4.89
CA VAL A 63 3.03 13.81 -4.89
C VAL A 63 3.01 15.20 -5.50
N LYS A 64 2.34 15.39 -6.65
CA LYS A 64 2.19 16.70 -7.30
C LYS A 64 1.44 17.69 -6.39
N ASP A 65 0.35 17.27 -5.78
CA ASP A 65 -0.45 18.10 -4.89
C ASP A 65 0.35 18.48 -3.63
N PHE A 66 1.12 17.54 -3.08
CA PHE A 66 2.02 17.82 -1.96
C PHE A 66 3.10 18.84 -2.34
N ILE A 67 3.71 18.71 -3.52
CA ILE A 67 4.72 19.66 -4.01
C ILE A 67 4.09 21.05 -4.20
N ASN A 68 2.93 21.11 -4.88
CA ASN A 68 2.24 22.36 -5.19
C ASN A 68 1.72 23.09 -3.94
N THR A 69 1.17 22.34 -2.97
CA THR A 69 0.57 22.92 -1.74
C THR A 69 1.64 23.57 -0.85
N ASN A 70 2.86 23.07 -0.87
CA ASN A 70 3.93 23.54 0.01
C ASN A 70 4.81 24.65 -0.61
N GLN A 71 4.42 25.23 -1.75
CA GLN A 71 5.20 26.28 -2.45
C GLN A 71 6.69 25.93 -2.59
N PHE A 72 7.01 24.67 -2.91
CA PHE A 72 8.38 24.31 -3.23
C PHE A 72 8.68 24.78 -4.65
N ASP A 73 9.32 25.94 -4.76
CA ASP A 73 9.79 26.45 -6.04
C ASP A 73 10.78 25.45 -6.65
N ASN A 74 10.62 25.18 -7.94
CA ASN A 74 11.34 24.14 -8.69
C ASN A 74 12.86 24.37 -8.85
N ASP A 75 13.40 25.44 -8.24
CA ASP A 75 14.82 25.80 -8.25
C ASP A 75 15.52 25.56 -6.90
N ASP A 76 14.80 25.18 -5.84
CA ASP A 76 15.42 24.92 -4.54
C ASP A 76 16.02 23.52 -4.50
N VAL A 77 17.33 23.46 -4.79
CA VAL A 77 18.23 22.31 -4.54
C VAL A 77 17.96 21.68 -3.17
N GLU A 78 17.54 22.48 -2.19
CA GLU A 78 17.20 22.06 -0.83
C GLU A 78 16.00 21.09 -0.79
N THR A 79 14.94 21.30 -1.57
CA THR A 79 13.76 20.40 -1.62
C THR A 79 14.09 19.07 -2.29
N ILE A 80 14.86 19.09 -3.39
CA ILE A 80 15.36 17.87 -4.04
C ILE A 80 16.28 17.11 -3.08
N VAL A 81 17.09 17.81 -2.29
CA VAL A 81 17.95 17.21 -1.26
C VAL A 81 17.10 16.59 -0.15
N VAL A 82 16.05 17.26 0.34
CA VAL A 82 15.15 16.73 1.38
C VAL A 82 14.40 15.49 0.89
N ILE A 83 13.82 15.52 -0.32
CA ILE A 83 13.13 14.35 -0.91
C ILE A 83 14.12 13.20 -1.15
N LYS A 84 15.31 13.49 -1.69
CA LYS A 84 16.38 12.47 -1.84
C LYS A 84 16.85 11.93 -0.49
N MET A 85 16.92 12.76 0.56
CA MET A 85 17.27 12.34 1.91
C MET A 85 16.20 11.44 2.51
N ILE A 86 14.92 11.75 2.32
CA ILE A 86 13.80 10.93 2.79
C ILE A 86 13.81 9.57 2.07
N ILE A 87 13.96 9.54 0.74
CA ILE A 87 14.07 8.31 -0.06
C ILE A 87 15.27 7.47 0.37
N ALA A 88 16.44 8.10 0.56
CA ALA A 88 17.65 7.42 1.03
C ALA A 88 17.48 6.85 2.45
N THR A 89 16.76 7.57 3.32
CA THR A 89 16.47 7.13 4.70
C THR A 89 15.53 5.94 4.72
N ILE A 90 14.45 5.98 3.94
CA ILE A 90 13.51 4.84 3.78
C ILE A 90 14.24 3.62 3.22
N SER A 91 15.12 3.83 2.22
CA SER A 91 15.92 2.75 1.63
C SER A 91 16.87 2.11 2.66
N LYS A 92 17.52 2.91 3.51
CA LYS A 92 18.37 2.41 4.61
C LYS A 92 17.57 1.62 5.65
N LEU A 93 16.37 2.08 6.01
CA LEU A 93 15.49 1.38 6.94
C LEU A 93 15.07 -0.01 6.41
N ASN A 94 14.75 -0.10 5.12
CA ASN A 94 14.41 -1.37 4.47
C ASN A 94 15.60 -2.35 4.45
N LEU A 95 16.82 -1.85 4.21
CA LEU A 95 18.03 -2.67 4.26
C LEU A 95 18.28 -3.22 5.67
N ILE A 96 18.19 -2.35 6.69
CA ILE A 96 18.36 -2.75 8.11
C ILE A 96 17.32 -3.80 8.49
N LYS A 97 16.05 -3.59 8.11
CA LYS A 97 14.97 -4.57 8.33
C LYS A 97 15.31 -5.92 7.70
N SER A 98 15.83 -5.93 6.47
CA SER A 98 16.23 -7.18 5.78
C SER A 98 17.38 -7.92 6.48
N ILE A 99 18.35 -7.18 7.03
CA ILE A 99 19.51 -7.74 7.74
C ILE A 99 19.06 -8.34 9.07
N ILE A 100 18.21 -7.63 9.82
CA ILE A 100 17.64 -8.11 11.08
C ILE A 100 16.83 -9.38 10.85
N ILE A 101 15.93 -9.39 9.85
CA ILE A 101 15.13 -10.56 9.49
C ILE A 101 16.02 -11.76 9.12
N LYS A 102 17.05 -11.55 8.29
CA LYS A 102 18.01 -12.62 7.94
C LYS A 102 18.76 -13.15 9.15
N LYS A 103 19.25 -12.26 10.02
CA LYS A 103 20.01 -12.65 11.22
C LYS A 103 19.16 -13.41 12.23
N LEU A 104 17.88 -13.03 12.37
CA LEU A 104 16.92 -13.76 13.19
C LEU A 104 16.61 -15.15 12.61
N ASN A 105 16.40 -15.24 11.29
CA ASN A 105 16.08 -16.50 10.61
C ASN A 105 17.27 -17.49 10.53
N SER A 106 18.52 -17.01 10.55
CA SER A 106 19.72 -17.89 10.59
C SER A 106 20.05 -18.41 12.01
N ASN A 107 19.43 -17.86 13.05
CA ASN A 107 19.69 -18.19 14.45
C ASN A 107 18.59 -19.08 15.09
N THR A 108 17.62 -19.57 14.30
CA THR A 108 16.40 -20.28 14.75
C THR A 108 16.61 -21.70 15.28
N ASN A 109 17.82 -22.06 15.72
CA ASN A 109 18.03 -23.30 16.48
C ASN A 109 18.48 -23.08 17.93
N ILE A 110 18.70 -21.84 18.38
CA ILE A 110 19.25 -21.57 19.72
C ILE A 110 18.40 -20.59 20.56
N PHE A 111 17.53 -19.78 19.95
CA PHE A 111 16.94 -18.60 20.61
C PHE A 111 15.42 -18.62 20.80
N ASN A 112 14.79 -19.81 20.87
CA ASN A 112 13.35 -19.92 21.14
C ASN A 112 12.92 -19.33 22.51
N ASN A 113 13.87 -19.03 23.40
CA ASN A 113 13.65 -18.37 24.69
C ASN A 113 14.26 -16.96 24.81
N ASP A 114 14.68 -16.35 23.70
CA ASP A 114 15.31 -15.03 23.72
C ASP A 114 14.29 -13.92 24.05
N PRO A 115 14.56 -13.07 25.06
CA PRO A 115 13.73 -11.91 25.40
C PRO A 115 13.44 -10.99 24.20
N PHE A 116 14.37 -10.88 23.25
CA PHE A 116 14.20 -10.09 22.04
C PHE A 116 13.20 -10.71 21.06
N ARG A 117 13.03 -12.05 21.07
CA ARG A 117 12.00 -12.71 20.27
C ARG A 117 10.60 -12.35 20.77
N LYS A 118 10.41 -12.31 22.09
CA LYS A 118 9.16 -11.83 22.71
C LYS A 118 8.87 -10.37 22.39
N LEU A 119 9.91 -9.52 22.34
CA LEU A 119 9.77 -8.12 21.95
C LEU A 119 9.39 -7.98 20.46
N LEU A 120 10.00 -8.78 19.59
CA LEU A 120 9.69 -8.79 18.15
C LEU A 120 8.26 -9.30 17.89
N ASP A 121 7.85 -10.39 18.55
CA ASP A 121 6.49 -10.92 18.44
C ASP A 121 5.47 -9.90 18.98
N CYS A 122 5.82 -9.13 20.02
CA CYS A 122 5.00 -8.03 20.52
C CYS A 122 4.85 -6.90 19.48
N VAL A 123 5.95 -6.49 18.84
CA VAL A 123 5.94 -5.46 17.78
C VAL A 123 5.18 -5.93 16.54
N GLU A 124 5.36 -7.19 16.11
CA GLU A 124 4.62 -7.77 14.99
C GLU A 124 3.12 -7.92 15.32
N THR A 125 2.77 -8.25 16.57
CA THR A 125 1.38 -8.33 17.04
C THR A 125 0.74 -6.95 17.12
N GLN A 126 1.49 -5.92 17.55
CA GLN A 126 1.00 -4.54 17.57
C GLN A 126 0.84 -3.97 16.16
N SER A 127 1.77 -4.24 15.24
CA SER A 127 1.62 -3.87 13.83
C SER A 127 0.42 -4.53 13.16
N LYS A 128 0.12 -5.79 13.51
CA LYS A 128 -1.10 -6.48 13.05
C LYS A 128 -2.36 -5.87 13.67
N ARG A 129 -2.34 -5.45 14.94
CA ARG A 129 -3.48 -4.75 15.58
C ARG A 129 -3.74 -3.35 15.02
N LEU A 130 -2.70 -2.63 14.61
CA LEU A 130 -2.82 -1.32 13.96
C LEU A 130 -3.36 -1.39 12.53
N ASN A 131 -3.33 -2.57 11.88
CA ASN A 131 -3.91 -2.81 10.56
C ASN A 131 -5.32 -3.44 10.64
N VAL A 132 -5.92 -3.51 11.83
CA VAL A 132 -7.27 -4.06 12.08
C VAL A 132 -8.19 -2.97 12.70
N CYS A 133 -7.89 -1.70 12.45
CA CYS A 133 -8.79 -0.56 12.71
C CYS A 133 -8.86 0.29 11.45
#